data_AF-A0A3L7PKY8-F1
#
_entry.id   AF-A0A3L7PKY8-F1
#
_cell.length_a   1.000
_cell.length_b   1.000
_cell.length_c   1.000
_cell.angle_alpha   90.00
_cell.angle_beta   90.00
_cell.angle_gamma   90.00
#
_symmetry.space_group_name_H-M   'P 1'
#
loop_
_entity.id
_entity.type
_entity.pdbx_description
1 polymer ?
#
loop_
_entity_poly.entity_id
_entity_poly.type
_entity_poly.pdbx_seq_one_letter_code
_entity_poly.pdbx_strand_id
1 'polypeptide(L)'
;MNTRVEQCLAAGADVDMASGWFEREYQVNFTKHDRAFFARDPRAAVAARIRESMRTELSQFERWVMLQTIDNAWKEHLRSMDQIRDAIGFRAFSQKDPRIEFKKESSRLYTEMLEGVQNRLSEILLKGELVPQVPQQQAPVPQSPALQDASTANDQAANQAPVVVTQVASKRAANPNQAAAAVVGRNEMCPCGSGKKFKHCHGAKGAAAPLEQSQP
;
A
#
# COMPACT_ATOMS: atom_id res chain seq x y z
N MET A 1 -24.25 10.00 -13.53
CA MET A 1 -24.87 9.12 -14.57
C MET A 1 -25.10 9.86 -15.88
N ASN A 2 -26.04 10.82 -15.98
CA ASN A 2 -26.38 11.53 -17.24
C ASN A 2 -25.16 12.02 -18.03
N THR A 3 -24.17 12.65 -17.38
CA THR A 3 -22.95 13.15 -18.02
C THR A 3 -22.18 12.09 -18.81
N ARG A 4 -22.13 10.83 -18.34
CA ARG A 4 -21.49 9.72 -19.07
C ARG A 4 -22.35 9.18 -20.22
N VAL A 5 -23.67 9.27 -20.12
CA VAL A 5 -24.59 8.98 -21.24
C VAL A 5 -24.39 10.01 -22.36
N GLU A 6 -24.29 11.28 -21.99
CA GLU A 6 -24.07 12.39 -22.92
C GLU A 6 -22.65 12.36 -23.54
N GLN A 7 -21.62 11.99 -22.77
CA GLN A 7 -20.27 11.73 -23.31
C GLN A 7 -20.25 10.56 -24.32
N CYS A 8 -20.96 9.46 -24.04
CA CYS A 8 -21.06 8.33 -24.98
C CYS A 8 -21.77 8.73 -26.27
N LEU A 9 -22.89 9.44 -26.19
CA LEU A 9 -23.65 9.89 -27.37
C LEU A 9 -22.93 10.98 -28.17
N ALA A 10 -22.14 11.84 -27.50
CA ALA A 10 -21.27 12.81 -28.16
C ALA A 10 -20.05 12.16 -28.84
N ALA A 11 -19.61 10.98 -28.39
CA ALA A 11 -18.54 10.21 -29.02
C ALA A 11 -19.02 9.42 -30.27
N GLY A 12 -20.32 9.28 -30.48
CA GLY A 12 -20.90 8.70 -31.70
C GLY A 12 -22.39 8.41 -31.58
N ALA A 13 -23.13 8.70 -32.65
CA ALA A 13 -24.58 8.43 -32.74
C ALA A 13 -24.93 6.98 -33.17
N ASP A 14 -23.92 6.18 -33.53
CA ASP A 14 -24.08 4.82 -34.05
C ASP A 14 -23.85 3.74 -32.98
N VAL A 15 -24.48 2.57 -33.18
CA VAL A 15 -24.41 1.40 -32.30
C VAL A 15 -22.99 0.88 -32.14
N ASP A 16 -22.19 0.83 -33.22
CA ASP A 16 -20.82 0.29 -33.15
C ASP A 16 -19.83 1.31 -32.58
N MET A 17 -20.05 2.61 -32.80
CA MET A 17 -19.30 3.66 -32.08
C MET A 17 -19.59 3.64 -30.57
N ALA A 18 -20.86 3.46 -30.18
CA ALA A 18 -21.23 3.29 -28.78
C ALA A 18 -20.62 2.00 -28.18
N SER A 19 -20.72 0.86 -28.88
CA SER A 19 -20.10 -0.40 -28.43
C SER A 19 -18.59 -0.25 -28.23
N GLY A 20 -17.89 0.40 -29.17
CA GLY A 20 -16.46 0.67 -29.07
C GLY A 20 -16.09 1.70 -27.99
N TRP A 21 -16.98 2.61 -27.60
CA TRP A 21 -16.78 3.49 -26.44
C TRP A 21 -16.87 2.70 -25.13
N PHE A 22 -17.87 1.82 -24.96
CA PHE A 22 -17.96 0.96 -23.78
C PHE A 22 -16.83 -0.08 -23.71
N GLU A 23 -16.33 -0.58 -24.85
CA GLU A 23 -15.17 -1.48 -24.87
C GLU A 23 -13.89 -0.78 -24.38
N ARG A 24 -13.71 0.52 -24.67
CA ARG A 24 -12.57 1.31 -24.15
C ARG A 24 -12.73 1.74 -22.69
N GLU A 25 -13.92 2.24 -22.32
CA GLU A 25 -14.16 2.88 -21.01
C GLU A 25 -14.57 1.88 -19.92
N TYR A 26 -15.17 0.75 -20.28
CA TYR A 26 -15.71 -0.26 -19.35
C TYR A 26 -15.27 -1.70 -19.66
N GLN A 27 -14.59 -1.96 -20.79
CA GLN A 27 -14.29 -3.32 -21.28
C GLN A 27 -15.53 -4.23 -21.48
N VAL A 28 -16.71 -3.62 -21.67
CA VAL A 28 -18.00 -4.32 -21.79
C VAL A 28 -18.60 -4.11 -23.18
N ASN A 29 -18.76 -5.20 -23.95
CA ASN A 29 -19.41 -5.15 -25.25
C ASN A 29 -20.95 -5.09 -25.16
N PHE A 30 -21.60 -4.55 -26.19
CA PHE A 30 -23.08 -4.55 -26.31
C PHE A 30 -23.62 -5.93 -26.68
N THR A 31 -24.63 -6.42 -25.94
CA THR A 31 -25.33 -7.66 -26.31
C THR A 31 -26.24 -7.44 -27.53
N LYS A 32 -26.69 -8.52 -28.18
CA LYS A 32 -27.68 -8.45 -29.27
C LYS A 32 -28.97 -7.73 -28.86
N HIS A 33 -29.37 -7.85 -27.58
CA HIS A 33 -30.52 -7.14 -27.02
C HIS A 33 -30.23 -5.63 -26.88
N ASP A 34 -29.07 -5.26 -26.34
CA ASP A 34 -28.69 -3.84 -26.18
C ASP A 34 -28.62 -3.11 -27.52
N ARG A 35 -28.10 -3.77 -28.56
CA ARG A 35 -28.05 -3.25 -29.95
C ARG A 35 -29.46 -3.03 -30.52
N ALA A 36 -30.36 -3.99 -30.33
CA ALA A 36 -31.76 -3.87 -30.77
C ALA A 36 -32.56 -2.83 -29.97
N PHE A 37 -32.18 -2.56 -28.72
CA PHE A 37 -32.79 -1.53 -27.88
C PHE A 37 -32.26 -0.13 -28.20
N PHE A 38 -30.95 0.02 -28.48
CA PHE A 38 -30.35 1.29 -28.95
C PHE A 38 -31.00 1.77 -30.26
N ALA A 39 -31.35 0.86 -31.17
CA ALA A 39 -32.09 1.17 -32.39
C ALA A 39 -33.53 1.71 -32.16
N ARG A 40 -34.03 1.69 -30.92
CA ARG A 40 -35.32 2.30 -30.52
C ARG A 40 -35.13 3.56 -29.68
N ASP A 41 -34.22 3.51 -28.71
CA ASP A 41 -33.82 4.66 -27.88
C ASP A 41 -32.32 4.54 -27.50
N PRO A 42 -31.43 5.29 -28.18
CA PRO A 42 -30.00 5.30 -27.86
C PRO A 42 -29.71 5.75 -26.42
N ARG A 43 -30.46 6.72 -25.89
CA ARG A 43 -30.21 7.32 -24.57
C ARG A 43 -30.63 6.37 -23.46
N ALA A 44 -31.79 5.73 -23.58
CA ALA A 44 -32.22 4.70 -22.63
C ALA A 44 -31.34 3.44 -22.71
N ALA A 45 -30.89 3.02 -23.89
CA ALA A 45 -30.01 1.86 -24.05
C ALA A 45 -28.63 2.08 -23.40
N VAL A 46 -27.97 3.20 -23.68
CA VAL A 46 -26.70 3.58 -23.04
C VAL A 46 -26.88 3.71 -21.52
N ALA A 47 -27.94 4.36 -21.05
CA ALA A 47 -28.23 4.50 -19.62
C ALA A 47 -28.48 3.14 -18.93
N ALA A 48 -29.20 2.22 -19.57
CA ALA A 48 -29.42 0.88 -19.05
C ALA A 48 -28.12 0.06 -19.00
N ARG A 49 -27.30 0.12 -20.06
CA ARG A 49 -26.03 -0.62 -20.13
C ARG A 49 -25.00 -0.12 -19.10
N ILE A 50 -24.90 1.19 -18.90
CA ILE A 50 -24.08 1.77 -17.81
C ILE A 50 -24.57 1.27 -16.44
N ARG A 51 -25.89 1.26 -16.20
CA ARG A 51 -26.45 0.82 -14.91
C ARG A 51 -26.12 -0.64 -14.62
N GLU A 52 -26.26 -1.54 -15.59
CA GLU A 52 -26.00 -2.97 -15.37
C GLU A 52 -24.50 -3.28 -15.23
N SER A 53 -23.63 -2.56 -15.96
CA SER A 53 -22.18 -2.61 -15.74
C SER A 53 -21.82 -2.14 -14.32
N MET A 54 -22.28 -0.95 -13.91
CA MET A 54 -22.02 -0.42 -12.56
C MET A 54 -22.55 -1.34 -11.45
N ARG A 55 -23.70 -1.99 -11.65
CA ARG A 55 -24.25 -2.99 -10.73
C ARG A 55 -23.37 -4.24 -10.62
N THR A 56 -22.80 -4.69 -11.74
CA THR A 56 -21.91 -5.85 -11.80
C THR A 56 -20.60 -5.57 -11.06
N GLU A 57 -19.99 -4.40 -11.29
CA GLU A 57 -18.79 -3.96 -10.59
C GLU A 57 -19.04 -3.75 -9.09
N LEU A 58 -20.16 -3.11 -8.73
CA LEU A 58 -20.54 -2.91 -7.33
C LEU A 58 -20.69 -4.24 -6.59
N SER A 59 -21.32 -5.26 -7.18
CA SER A 59 -21.50 -6.56 -6.48
C SER A 59 -20.22 -7.39 -6.40
N GLN A 60 -19.28 -7.20 -7.33
CA GLN A 60 -17.92 -7.73 -7.20
C GLN A 60 -17.15 -7.03 -6.06
N PHE A 61 -17.26 -5.70 -5.98
CA PHE A 61 -16.67 -4.90 -4.90
C PHE A 61 -17.27 -5.24 -3.53
N GLU A 62 -18.59 -5.32 -3.39
CA GLU A 62 -19.31 -5.76 -2.18
C GLU A 62 -18.76 -7.10 -1.66
N ARG A 63 -18.65 -8.09 -2.56
CA ARG A 63 -18.12 -9.43 -2.25
C ARG A 63 -16.66 -9.38 -1.82
N TRP A 64 -15.84 -8.59 -2.51
CA TRP A 64 -14.42 -8.43 -2.18
C TRP A 64 -14.23 -7.75 -0.83
N VAL A 65 -14.92 -6.62 -0.57
CA VAL A 65 -14.92 -5.91 0.72
C VAL A 65 -15.39 -6.83 1.84
N MET A 66 -16.47 -7.59 1.62
CA MET A 66 -17.00 -8.53 2.62
C MET A 66 -15.97 -9.59 3.01
N LEU A 67 -15.37 -10.26 2.02
CA LEU A 67 -14.35 -11.29 2.26
C LEU A 67 -13.09 -10.71 2.93
N GLN A 68 -12.58 -9.57 2.45
CA GLN A 68 -11.41 -8.92 3.05
C GLN A 68 -11.66 -8.45 4.49
N THR A 69 -12.85 -7.91 4.79
CA THR A 69 -13.17 -7.43 6.15
C THR A 69 -13.29 -8.60 7.13
N ILE A 70 -13.96 -9.69 6.73
CA ILE A 70 -14.13 -10.89 7.56
C ILE A 70 -12.77 -11.59 7.80
N ASP A 71 -11.97 -11.78 6.75
CA ASP A 71 -10.66 -12.45 6.84
C ASP A 71 -9.68 -11.68 7.75
N ASN A 72 -9.61 -10.36 7.64
CA ASN A 72 -8.77 -9.54 8.53
C ASN A 72 -9.27 -9.53 9.98
N ALA A 73 -10.59 -9.40 10.21
CA ALA A 73 -11.16 -9.46 11.56
C ALA A 73 -10.96 -10.84 12.21
N TRP A 74 -11.11 -11.93 11.44
CA TRP A 74 -10.90 -13.30 11.91
C TRP A 74 -9.45 -13.57 12.29
N LYS A 75 -8.47 -13.09 11.50
CA LYS A 75 -7.04 -13.19 11.84
C LYS A 75 -6.71 -12.52 13.17
N GLU A 76 -7.23 -11.32 13.41
CA GLU A 76 -7.00 -10.60 14.67
C GLU A 76 -7.77 -11.22 15.85
N HIS A 77 -8.96 -11.78 15.62
CA HIS A 77 -9.68 -12.57 16.61
C HIS A 77 -8.89 -13.83 17.01
N LEU A 78 -8.35 -14.60 16.06
CA LEU A 78 -7.48 -15.74 16.35
C LEU A 78 -6.24 -15.32 17.17
N ARG A 79 -5.57 -14.23 16.76
CA ARG A 79 -4.44 -13.66 17.51
C ARG A 79 -4.82 -13.25 18.94
N SER A 80 -6.05 -12.79 19.14
CA SER A 80 -6.60 -12.41 20.46
C SER A 80 -6.99 -13.63 21.29
N MET A 81 -7.47 -14.70 20.66
CA MET A 81 -7.78 -15.99 21.29
C MET A 81 -6.53 -16.69 21.83
N ASP A 82 -5.41 -16.66 21.10
CA ASP A 82 -4.10 -17.10 21.59
C ASP A 82 -3.67 -16.31 22.84
N GLN A 83 -3.75 -14.97 22.79
CA GLN A 83 -3.42 -14.10 23.93
C GLN A 83 -4.28 -14.41 25.17
N ILE A 84 -5.58 -14.67 25.00
CA ILE A 84 -6.48 -15.02 26.10
C ILE A 84 -6.16 -16.40 26.68
N ARG A 85 -5.87 -17.41 25.85
CA ARG A 85 -5.45 -18.74 26.32
C ARG A 85 -4.24 -18.62 27.25
N ASP A 86 -3.22 -17.89 26.79
CA ASP A 86 -1.95 -17.76 27.49
C ASP A 86 -2.12 -16.91 28.76
N ALA A 87 -2.89 -15.82 28.69
CA ALA A 87 -3.23 -14.99 29.85
C ALA A 87 -4.06 -15.73 30.91
N ILE A 88 -4.94 -16.66 30.51
CA ILE A 88 -5.78 -17.43 31.44
C ILE A 88 -4.98 -18.50 32.19
N GLY A 89 -3.85 -18.98 31.65
CA GLY A 89 -2.87 -19.75 32.42
C GLY A 89 -2.42 -19.02 33.69
N PHE A 90 -2.22 -17.70 33.60
CA PHE A 90 -1.89 -16.84 34.75
C PHE A 90 -3.10 -16.42 35.62
N ARG A 91 -4.35 -16.68 35.18
CA ARG A 91 -5.57 -16.40 35.97
C ARG A 91 -6.05 -17.57 36.83
N ALA A 92 -5.42 -18.74 36.73
CA ALA A 92 -5.73 -19.91 37.57
C ALA A 92 -5.65 -19.63 39.08
N PHE A 93 -4.86 -18.65 39.51
CA PHE A 93 -4.76 -18.21 40.91
C PHE A 93 -6.05 -17.59 41.47
N SER A 94 -7.01 -17.18 40.63
CA SER A 94 -8.25 -16.50 41.05
C SER A 94 -9.40 -17.45 41.47
N GLN A 95 -9.12 -18.73 41.73
CA GLN A 95 -10.07 -19.77 42.19
C GLN A 95 -11.29 -20.03 41.28
N LYS A 96 -11.34 -19.46 40.08
CA LYS A 96 -12.37 -19.73 39.06
C LYS A 96 -11.89 -20.78 38.06
N ASP A 97 -12.82 -21.57 37.50
CA ASP A 97 -12.50 -22.50 36.40
C ASP A 97 -11.96 -21.72 35.17
N PRO A 98 -10.69 -21.95 34.77
CA PRO A 98 -10.09 -21.31 33.61
C PRO A 98 -10.89 -21.52 32.31
N ARG A 99 -11.57 -22.67 32.17
CA ARG A 99 -12.37 -23.01 30.98
C ARG A 99 -13.65 -22.18 30.88
N ILE A 100 -14.26 -21.83 32.02
CA ILE A 100 -15.47 -21.01 32.06
C ILE A 100 -15.14 -19.55 31.72
N GLU A 101 -14.10 -18.98 32.34
CA GLU A 101 -13.64 -17.63 32.00
C GLU A 101 -13.11 -17.55 30.55
N PHE A 102 -12.41 -18.58 30.06
CA PHE A 102 -12.00 -18.65 28.65
C PHE A 102 -13.21 -18.64 27.71
N LYS A 103 -14.20 -19.51 27.94
CA LYS A 103 -15.42 -19.57 27.12
C LYS A 103 -16.16 -18.22 27.14
N LYS A 104 -16.26 -17.58 28.30
CA LYS A 104 -16.94 -16.29 28.47
C LYS A 104 -16.24 -15.17 27.69
N GLU A 105 -14.93 -15.02 27.86
CA GLU A 105 -14.17 -13.95 27.22
C GLU A 105 -14.03 -14.17 25.70
N SER A 106 -13.88 -15.43 25.27
CA SER A 106 -13.92 -15.80 23.84
C SER A 106 -15.24 -15.40 23.19
N SER A 107 -16.37 -15.66 23.87
CA SER A 107 -17.71 -15.30 23.42
C SER A 107 -17.93 -13.78 23.38
N ARG A 108 -17.30 -13.03 24.30
CA ARG A 108 -17.29 -11.56 24.28
C ARG A 108 -16.55 -11.04 23.05
N LEU A 109 -15.29 -11.46 22.84
CA LEU A 109 -14.50 -11.03 21.68
C LEU A 109 -15.10 -11.45 20.33
N TYR A 110 -15.78 -12.59 20.25
CA TYR A 110 -16.47 -13.01 19.03
C TYR A 110 -17.63 -12.06 18.68
N THR A 111 -18.39 -11.61 19.68
CA THR A 111 -19.49 -10.66 19.49
C THR A 111 -18.97 -9.28 19.09
N GLU A 112 -17.93 -8.79 19.78
CA GLU A 112 -17.27 -7.52 19.48
C GLU A 112 -16.61 -7.51 18.08
N MET A 113 -16.00 -8.63 17.66
CA MET A 113 -15.52 -8.81 16.29
C MET A 113 -16.68 -8.74 15.27
N LEU A 114 -17.79 -9.42 15.53
CA LEU A 114 -18.92 -9.50 14.61
C LEU A 114 -19.65 -8.14 14.45
N GLU A 115 -19.76 -7.37 15.54
CA GLU A 115 -20.26 -6.00 15.52
C GLU A 115 -19.28 -5.06 14.78
N GLY A 116 -17.97 -5.19 15.05
CA GLY A 116 -16.92 -4.45 14.34
C GLY A 116 -16.94 -4.69 12.83
N VAL A 117 -17.14 -5.94 12.40
CA VAL A 117 -17.33 -6.29 10.98
C VAL A 117 -18.57 -5.62 10.40
N GLN A 118 -19.74 -5.72 11.05
CA GLN A 118 -20.98 -5.10 10.56
C GLN A 118 -20.85 -3.58 10.40
N ASN A 119 -20.27 -2.90 11.39
CA ASN A 119 -20.02 -1.46 11.35
C ASN A 119 -19.02 -1.09 10.23
N ARG A 120 -17.94 -1.88 10.06
CA ARG A 120 -16.92 -1.65 9.03
C ARG A 120 -17.46 -1.86 7.61
N LEU A 121 -18.28 -2.89 7.40
CA LEU A 121 -18.95 -3.13 6.12
C LEU A 121 -19.95 -2.01 5.80
N SER A 122 -20.77 -1.62 6.78
CA SER A 122 -21.72 -0.50 6.61
C SER A 122 -21.00 0.80 6.26
N GLU A 123 -19.89 1.10 6.93
CA GLU A 123 -19.07 2.28 6.62
C GLU A 123 -18.51 2.25 5.19
N ILE A 124 -17.90 1.14 4.76
CA ILE A 124 -17.29 1.05 3.43
C ILE A 124 -18.36 1.06 2.32
N LEU A 125 -19.52 0.42 2.52
CA LEU A 125 -20.58 0.36 1.52
C LEU A 125 -21.40 1.67 1.42
N LEU A 126 -21.51 2.45 2.51
CA LEU A 126 -22.24 3.72 2.52
C LEU A 126 -21.37 4.94 2.20
N LYS A 127 -20.06 4.89 2.46
CA LYS A 127 -19.11 6.01 2.20
C LYS A 127 -18.13 5.74 1.06
N GLY A 128 -18.08 4.53 0.53
CA GLY A 128 -17.12 4.12 -0.49
C GLY A 128 -17.43 4.72 -1.86
N GLU A 129 -16.77 5.82 -2.22
CA GLU A 129 -16.75 6.30 -3.59
C GLU A 129 -15.92 5.32 -4.45
N LEU A 130 -16.61 4.49 -5.24
CA LEU A 130 -15.98 3.62 -6.23
C LEU A 130 -15.49 4.47 -7.41
N VAL A 131 -14.33 5.10 -7.24
CA VAL A 131 -13.63 5.82 -8.32
C VAL A 131 -13.23 4.79 -9.38
N PRO A 132 -13.78 4.85 -10.61
CA PRO A 132 -13.36 3.94 -11.67
C PRO A 132 -11.90 4.23 -12.02
N GLN A 133 -11.07 3.18 -12.11
CA GLN A 133 -9.70 3.32 -12.62
C GLN A 133 -9.73 3.57 -14.13
N VAL A 134 -10.05 4.80 -14.53
CA VAL A 134 -9.76 5.30 -15.87
C VAL A 134 -8.25 5.13 -16.08
N PRO A 135 -7.79 4.41 -17.11
CA PRO A 135 -6.36 4.25 -17.37
C PRO A 135 -5.75 5.62 -17.64
N GLN A 136 -5.02 6.17 -16.66
CA GLN A 136 -4.38 7.48 -16.80
C GLN A 136 -3.25 7.36 -17.82
N GLN A 137 -3.60 7.62 -19.08
CA GLN A 137 -2.72 7.49 -20.23
C GLN A 137 -1.49 8.34 -19.99
N GLN A 138 -0.35 7.68 -19.74
CA GLN A 138 0.87 8.32 -19.29
C GLN A 138 1.33 9.29 -20.38
N ALA A 139 1.20 10.60 -20.11
CA ALA A 139 1.74 11.62 -20.98
C ALA A 139 3.25 11.37 -21.14
N PRO A 140 3.80 11.36 -22.38
CA PRO A 140 5.22 11.13 -22.58
C PRO A 140 6.03 12.15 -21.81
N VAL A 141 6.81 11.69 -20.83
CA VAL A 141 7.73 12.57 -20.11
C VAL A 141 8.75 13.13 -21.10
N PRO A 142 8.82 14.46 -21.32
CA PRO A 142 9.77 15.02 -22.26
C PRO A 142 11.18 14.77 -21.73
N GLN A 143 11.94 13.95 -22.44
CA GLN A 143 13.33 13.66 -22.10
C GLN A 143 14.16 14.92 -22.36
N SER A 144 14.45 15.68 -21.31
CA SER A 144 15.44 16.76 -21.37
C SER A 144 16.77 16.18 -21.84
N PRO A 145 17.40 16.71 -22.91
CA PRO A 145 18.67 16.19 -23.40
C PRO A 145 19.75 16.37 -22.33
N ALA A 146 20.47 15.30 -22.03
CA ALA A 146 21.57 15.34 -21.07
C ALA A 146 22.72 16.18 -21.63
N LEU A 147 23.09 17.24 -20.92
CA LEU A 147 24.28 18.03 -21.23
C LEU A 147 25.53 17.19 -20.95
N GLN A 148 26.34 16.97 -21.98
CA GLN A 148 27.61 16.26 -21.89
C GLN A 148 28.76 17.18 -21.47
N ASP A 149 29.84 16.53 -21.03
CA ASP A 149 31.05 17.05 -20.39
C ASP A 149 31.60 18.41 -20.83
N ALA A 150 32.03 19.19 -19.82
CA ALA A 150 32.99 20.28 -19.95
C ALA A 150 33.92 20.34 -18.72
N SER A 151 34.71 19.28 -18.49
CA SER A 151 35.70 19.24 -17.40
C SER A 151 37.03 19.88 -17.83
N THR A 152 37.21 21.18 -17.55
CA THR A 152 38.49 21.89 -17.71
C THR A 152 38.73 22.87 -16.55
N ALA A 153 39.88 22.71 -15.87
CA ALA A 153 40.47 23.75 -15.01
C ALA A 153 41.10 24.85 -15.90
N ASN A 154 41.23 26.12 -15.49
CA ASN A 154 42.03 26.52 -14.34
C ASN A 154 41.81 28.00 -13.92
N ASP A 155 41.80 28.24 -12.61
CA ASP A 155 42.22 29.41 -11.80
C ASP A 155 42.20 30.91 -12.24
N GLN A 156 42.14 31.76 -11.20
CA GLN A 156 42.33 33.24 -11.13
C GLN A 156 41.18 34.13 -11.69
N ALA A 157 40.50 35.04 -10.96
CA ALA A 157 40.80 36.04 -9.88
C ALA A 157 40.78 37.49 -10.45
N ALA A 158 40.33 38.57 -9.78
CA ALA A 158 39.90 38.77 -8.37
C ALA A 158 38.89 39.95 -8.24
N ASN A 159 38.67 40.41 -6.98
CA ASN A 159 37.94 41.62 -6.52
C ASN A 159 36.39 41.58 -6.53
N GLN A 160 35.68 42.07 -5.51
CA GLN A 160 36.07 42.87 -4.33
C GLN A 160 35.63 42.23 -2.97
N ALA A 161 36.25 42.68 -1.87
CA ALA A 161 35.98 42.32 -0.45
C ALA A 161 35.60 43.62 0.34
N PRO A 162 35.61 43.75 1.69
CA PRO A 162 35.89 42.83 2.83
C PRO A 162 34.60 42.57 3.68
N VAL A 163 34.47 42.27 4.99
CA VAL A 163 35.35 42.40 6.19
C VAL A 163 35.13 41.27 7.24
N VAL A 164 36.20 40.52 7.50
CA VAL A 164 36.84 40.11 8.78
C VAL A 164 35.99 40.22 10.09
N VAL A 165 35.84 39.16 10.89
CA VAL A 165 36.61 38.81 12.13
C VAL A 165 35.99 37.53 12.77
N THR A 166 36.69 36.54 13.35
CA THR A 166 38.11 36.10 13.31
C THR A 166 38.23 34.57 13.62
N GLN A 167 38.99 34.10 14.62
CA GLN A 167 39.24 32.68 14.97
C GLN A 167 39.59 32.48 16.46
N VAL A 168 39.42 31.25 16.98
CA VAL A 168 40.42 30.50 17.80
C VAL A 168 40.09 28.99 17.78
N ALA A 169 41.07 28.11 18.06
CA ALA A 169 40.90 26.65 18.00
C ALA A 169 41.83 25.86 18.95
N SER A 170 41.39 24.70 19.49
CA SER A 170 42.24 23.51 19.77
C SER A 170 41.51 22.29 20.40
N LYS A 171 41.80 21.09 19.86
CA LYS A 171 42.12 19.80 20.54
C LYS A 171 41.20 19.36 21.74
N ARG A 172 40.54 18.18 21.80
CA ARG A 172 40.97 16.79 21.47
C ARG A 172 39.87 15.78 21.90
N ALA A 173 39.74 14.64 21.20
CA ALA A 173 38.95 13.43 21.54
C ALA A 173 37.40 13.61 21.62
N ALA A 174 36.55 12.64 21.25
CA ALA A 174 36.76 11.20 21.08
C ALA A 174 36.16 10.63 19.77
N ASN A 175 36.38 9.33 19.53
CA ASN A 175 35.90 8.55 18.38
C ASN A 175 34.45 8.08 18.62
N PRO A 176 33.57 8.03 17.58
CA PRO A 176 33.13 6.70 17.17
C PRO A 176 32.95 6.49 15.65
N ASN A 177 33.41 5.33 15.20
CA ASN A 177 33.13 4.71 13.92
C ASN A 177 31.61 4.47 13.72
N GLN A 178 30.94 5.32 12.93
CA GLN A 178 29.53 5.10 12.56
C GLN A 178 29.11 5.81 11.25
N ALA A 179 29.94 5.72 10.21
CA ALA A 179 29.61 6.28 8.89
C ALA A 179 28.66 5.38 8.09
N ALA A 180 27.54 5.96 7.63
CA ALA A 180 26.68 5.47 6.55
C ALA A 180 26.28 3.97 6.61
N ALA A 181 25.46 3.60 7.60
CA ALA A 181 24.71 2.35 7.57
C ALA A 181 23.59 2.40 6.51
N ALA A 182 23.95 2.22 5.24
CA ALA A 182 23.00 1.87 4.18
C ALA A 182 22.22 0.61 4.60
N VAL A 183 20.93 0.55 4.30
CA VAL A 183 20.05 -0.56 4.72
C VAL A 183 20.26 -1.79 3.82
N VAL A 184 21.43 -2.39 3.95
CA VAL A 184 21.86 -3.57 3.18
C VAL A 184 20.91 -4.74 3.43
N GLY A 185 20.34 -5.26 2.35
CA GLY A 185 19.40 -6.36 2.38
C GLY A 185 20.01 -7.63 2.98
N ARG A 186 19.23 -8.39 3.75
CA ARG A 186 19.71 -9.56 4.52
C ARG A 186 20.42 -10.64 3.69
N ASN A 187 20.22 -10.67 2.37
CA ASN A 187 20.86 -11.59 1.41
C ASN A 187 21.96 -10.95 0.52
N GLU A 188 22.20 -9.65 0.61
CA GLU A 188 23.19 -8.91 -0.20
C GLU A 188 24.62 -9.12 0.31
N MET A 189 25.64 -8.72 -0.46
CA MET A 189 27.03 -8.74 0.00
C MET A 189 27.22 -7.83 1.23
N CYS A 190 27.93 -8.31 2.24
CA CYS A 190 28.22 -7.53 3.44
C CYS A 190 29.25 -6.42 3.12
N PRO A 191 29.00 -5.14 3.47
CA PRO A 191 29.84 -4.00 3.06
C PRO A 191 31.24 -3.98 3.71
N CYS A 192 31.56 -4.92 4.59
CA CYS A 192 32.90 -5.11 5.18
C CYS A 192 33.91 -5.80 4.23
N GLY A 193 33.62 -5.93 2.94
CA GLY A 193 34.52 -6.55 1.95
C GLY A 193 34.69 -8.07 2.06
N SER A 194 34.09 -8.73 3.04
CA SER A 194 34.34 -10.16 3.36
C SER A 194 33.86 -11.19 2.33
N GLY A 195 33.28 -10.77 1.20
CA GLY A 195 32.68 -11.63 0.17
C GLY A 195 31.43 -12.42 0.59
N LYS A 196 31.04 -12.35 1.87
CA LYS A 196 29.91 -13.11 2.44
C LYS A 196 28.61 -12.32 2.38
N LYS A 197 27.49 -13.03 2.26
CA LYS A 197 26.14 -12.42 2.36
C LYS A 197 25.89 -11.91 3.78
N PHE A 198 25.19 -10.78 3.93
CA PHE A 198 25.04 -10.06 5.19
C PHE A 198 24.60 -10.95 6.37
N LYS A 199 23.59 -11.82 6.19
CA LYS A 199 23.12 -12.79 7.21
C LYS A 199 24.14 -13.84 7.68
N HIS A 200 25.27 -14.00 6.98
CA HIS A 200 26.37 -14.90 7.33
C HIS A 200 27.65 -14.12 7.72
N CYS A 201 27.49 -12.84 8.02
CA CYS A 201 28.52 -11.94 8.55
C CYS A 201 27.86 -11.04 9.61
N HIS A 202 27.90 -9.72 9.48
CA HIS A 202 27.35 -8.78 10.48
C HIS A 202 25.83 -8.89 10.76
N GLY A 203 25.06 -9.53 9.86
CA GLY A 203 23.64 -9.85 10.06
C GLY A 203 23.36 -11.24 10.66
N ALA A 204 24.38 -11.95 11.16
CA ALA A 204 24.23 -13.28 11.75
C ALA A 204 23.75 -13.20 13.21
N LYS A 205 22.50 -13.61 13.48
CA LYS A 205 22.01 -13.80 14.85
C LYS A 205 22.66 -15.06 15.45
N GLY A 206 23.70 -14.90 16.27
CA GLY A 206 24.34 -16.02 16.97
C GLY A 206 25.80 -15.84 17.40
N ALA A 207 26.46 -14.71 17.11
CA ALA A 207 27.80 -14.43 17.64
C ALA A 207 27.72 -13.84 19.05
N ALA A 208 28.08 -14.63 20.06
CA ALA A 208 28.31 -14.11 21.42
C ALA A 208 29.58 -13.24 21.46
N ALA A 209 29.61 -12.22 22.31
CA ALA A 209 30.81 -11.40 22.50
C ALA A 209 31.95 -12.23 23.12
N PRO A 210 33.19 -12.16 22.60
CA PRO A 210 34.35 -12.68 23.31
C PRO A 210 34.55 -11.93 24.63
N LEU A 211 34.85 -12.66 25.70
CA LEU A 211 35.18 -12.06 26.98
C LEU A 211 36.55 -11.37 26.91
N GLU A 212 36.62 -10.17 27.48
CA GLU A 212 37.86 -9.46 27.72
C GLU A 212 38.65 -10.20 28.81
N GLN A 213 39.81 -10.77 28.46
CA GLN A 213 40.74 -11.35 29.42
C GLN A 213 42.13 -10.72 29.27
N SER A 214 42.74 -10.45 30.42
CA SER A 214 43.89 -9.59 30.58
C SER A 214 45.21 -10.35 30.73
N GLN A 215 46.30 -9.72 30.27
CA GLN A 215 47.67 -9.90 30.77
C GLN A 215 48.39 -11.22 30.43
N PRO A 216 49.73 -11.30 30.56
CA PRO A 216 50.68 -10.25 30.99
C PRO A 216 50.98 -9.18 29.92
#